data_AF-A0A0F8Z462-F1
#
_entry.id   AF-A0A0F8Z462-F1
#
_cell.length_a   1.000
_cell.length_b   1.000
_cell.length_c   1.000
_cell.angle_alpha   90.00
_cell.angle_beta   90.00
_cell.angle_gamma   90.00
#
_symmetry.space_group_name_H-M   'P 1'
#
loop_
_entity.id
_entity.type
_entity.pdbx_description
1 polymer ?
#
loop_
_entity_poly.entity_id
_entity_poly.type
_entity_poly.pdbx_seq_one_letter_code
_entity_poly.pdbx_strand_id
1 'polypeptide(L)'
;MGVHPVYTHRSLTHGFLSCVVGVPRNINRSFESDGVIRPVDGNTIADSISVRYPHDGDAALRAIKESGGFAISVSDEQIIQAIPELARVASVFGEPAGVTPLVALEKANNNKIKEGEKIVALMTGNGLKDINSAMKSVGRPLKINPNIKELEKIVHNI
;
A
#
# COMPACT_ATOMS: atom_id res chain seq x y z
N MET A 1 2.90 19.26 7.38
CA MET A 1 2.44 17.87 7.60
C MET A 1 3.59 16.96 7.22
N GLY A 2 4.15 16.22 8.18
CA GLY A 2 5.25 15.29 7.92
C GLY A 2 4.75 14.04 7.21
N VAL A 3 5.38 13.67 6.12
CA VAL A 3 5.14 12.44 5.36
C VAL A 3 6.03 11.35 5.94
N HIS A 4 5.44 10.44 6.71
CA HIS A 4 6.16 9.31 7.30
C HIS A 4 6.01 8.07 6.41
N PRO A 5 7.06 7.23 6.28
CA PRO A 5 6.97 5.97 5.54
C PRO A 5 5.83 5.09 6.08
N VAL A 6 5.19 4.33 5.21
CA VAL A 6 4.19 3.34 5.63
C VAL A 6 4.92 2.06 6.04
N TYR A 7 4.69 1.64 7.28
CA TYR A 7 5.32 0.44 7.85
C TYR A 7 4.32 -0.72 7.92
N THR A 8 4.82 -1.93 7.71
CA THR A 8 4.17 -3.14 8.20
C THR A 8 5.00 -3.69 9.36
N HIS A 9 4.33 -4.11 10.43
CA HIS A 9 4.93 -4.62 11.65
C HIS A 9 4.62 -6.09 11.85
N ARG A 10 5.55 -6.81 12.47
CA ARG A 10 5.36 -8.20 12.89
C ARG A 10 5.47 -8.29 14.40
N SER A 11 4.51 -8.93 15.05
CA SER A 11 4.65 -9.29 16.47
C SER A 11 5.15 -10.72 16.57
N LEU A 12 6.45 -10.85 16.77
CA LEU A 12 7.01 -11.98 17.48
C LEU A 12 7.28 -11.49 18.89
N THR A 13 7.10 -12.34 19.87
CA THR A 13 7.41 -12.07 21.27
C THR A 13 8.89 -11.65 21.55
N HIS A 14 9.77 -11.48 20.53
CA HIS A 14 11.24 -11.36 20.63
C HIS A 14 11.93 -10.46 19.56
N GLY A 15 11.22 -9.51 18.93
CA GLY A 15 11.84 -8.58 17.97
C GLY A 15 10.91 -8.25 16.80
N PHE A 16 10.90 -6.99 16.39
CA PHE A 16 10.05 -6.50 15.30
C PHE A 16 10.77 -6.68 13.98
N LEU A 17 10.09 -7.24 12.97
CA LEU A 17 10.53 -7.16 11.57
C LEU A 17 9.78 -6.00 10.94
N SER A 18 10.50 -4.99 10.43
CA SER A 18 9.86 -3.87 9.74
C SER A 18 9.93 -4.07 8.23
N CYS A 19 8.83 -3.80 7.53
CA CYS A 19 8.88 -3.59 6.09
C CYS A 19 8.46 -2.17 5.75
N VAL A 20 9.31 -1.50 4.97
CA VAL A 20 9.02 -0.20 4.39
C VAL A 20 8.52 -0.40 2.97
N VAL A 21 7.37 0.20 2.71
CA VAL A 21 6.79 0.29 1.38
C VAL A 21 7.03 1.69 0.85
N GLY A 22 7.68 1.80 -0.31
CA GLY A 22 8.18 3.07 -0.81
C GLY A 22 7.85 3.31 -2.29
N VAL A 23 7.23 4.47 -2.54
CA VAL A 23 7.15 5.11 -3.86
C VAL A 23 7.31 6.62 -3.63
N PRO A 24 8.32 7.31 -4.18
CA PRO A 24 9.36 6.78 -5.05
C PRO A 24 10.42 5.96 -4.29
N ARG A 25 11.14 5.09 -4.99
CA ARG A 25 11.96 3.98 -4.44
C ARG A 25 13.29 4.39 -3.78
N ASN A 26 13.42 5.58 -3.21
CA ASN A 26 14.69 6.05 -2.62
C ASN A 26 15.17 5.19 -1.45
N ILE A 27 14.31 4.95 -0.44
CA ILE A 27 14.68 4.10 0.71
C ILE A 27 15.00 2.68 0.24
N ASN A 28 14.20 2.13 -0.67
CA ASN A 28 14.41 0.79 -1.24
C ASN A 28 15.75 0.66 -1.96
N ARG A 29 16.06 1.60 -2.86
CA ARG A 29 17.34 1.63 -3.59
C ARG A 29 18.51 1.73 -2.64
N SER A 30 18.43 2.57 -1.62
CA SER A 30 19.49 2.71 -0.63
C SER A 30 19.64 1.47 0.24
N PHE A 31 18.53 0.80 0.59
CA PHE A 31 18.57 -0.48 1.31
C PHE A 31 19.29 -1.58 0.52
N GLU A 32 19.10 -1.63 -0.79
CA GLU A 32 19.71 -2.62 -1.68
C GLU A 32 21.14 -2.27 -2.12
N SER A 33 21.64 -1.07 -1.78
CA SER A 33 22.94 -0.57 -2.24
C SER A 33 23.86 -0.15 -1.09
N ASP A 34 24.42 1.06 -1.15
CA ASP A 34 25.43 1.57 -0.22
C ASP A 34 24.85 2.17 1.06
N GLY A 35 23.52 2.13 1.22
CA GLY A 35 22.84 2.71 2.36
C GLY A 35 22.78 4.23 2.36
N VAL A 36 23.11 4.90 1.25
CA VAL A 36 23.03 6.37 1.15
C VAL A 36 21.72 6.76 0.49
N ILE A 37 20.87 7.51 1.20
CA ILE A 37 19.62 8.07 0.67
C ILE A 37 19.95 9.13 -0.38
N ARG A 38 19.35 8.98 -1.57
CA ARG A 38 19.50 9.93 -2.67
C ARG A 38 18.14 10.46 -3.11
N PRO A 39 18.06 11.73 -3.55
CA PRO A 39 16.83 12.26 -4.10
C PRO A 39 16.45 11.50 -5.37
N VAL A 40 15.15 11.29 -5.55
CA VAL A 40 14.55 10.68 -6.73
C VAL A 40 13.36 11.51 -7.16
N ASP A 41 13.00 11.48 -8.44
CA ASP A 41 11.77 12.14 -8.87
C ASP A 41 10.57 11.31 -8.40
N GLY A 42 9.67 11.97 -7.67
CA GLY A 42 8.43 11.39 -7.14
C GLY A 42 7.30 11.67 -8.10
N ASN A 43 6.95 10.68 -8.92
CA ASN A 43 5.70 10.72 -9.68
C ASN A 43 4.93 9.43 -9.37
N THR A 44 3.89 9.55 -8.56
CA THR A 44 3.01 8.45 -8.17
C THR A 44 1.64 9.01 -7.81
N ILE A 45 0.59 8.22 -8.00
CA ILE A 45 -0.75 8.52 -7.48
C ILE A 45 -0.82 8.50 -5.94
N ALA A 46 0.16 7.90 -5.26
CA ALA A 46 0.23 7.85 -3.81
C ALA A 46 0.89 9.11 -3.23
N ASP A 47 0.19 10.24 -3.34
CA ASP A 47 0.69 11.57 -2.98
C ASP A 47 1.31 11.63 -1.58
N SER A 48 0.67 11.00 -0.58
CA SER A 48 1.14 10.97 0.82
C SER A 48 2.53 10.35 1.02
N ILE A 49 3.02 9.56 0.05
CA ILE A 49 4.37 8.98 0.09
C ILE A 49 5.25 9.46 -1.07
N SER A 50 4.76 10.33 -1.95
CA SER A 50 5.48 10.89 -3.11
C SER A 50 6.58 11.87 -2.67
N VAL A 51 7.65 11.34 -2.08
CA VAL A 51 8.70 12.12 -1.42
C VAL A 51 10.02 11.97 -2.14
N ARG A 52 10.52 13.07 -2.72
CA ARG A 52 11.83 13.11 -3.41
C ARG A 52 12.98 12.73 -2.48
N TYR A 53 13.03 13.34 -1.29
CA TYR A 53 14.08 13.10 -0.29
C TYR A 53 13.45 13.08 1.12
N PRO A 54 13.26 11.89 1.72
CA PRO A 54 12.59 11.76 3.01
C PRO A 54 13.48 12.29 4.12
N HIS A 55 12.93 13.22 4.90
CA HIS A 55 13.61 13.80 6.06
C HIS A 55 14.18 12.71 6.99
N ASP A 56 13.37 11.69 7.29
CA ASP A 56 13.74 10.60 8.19
C ASP A 56 14.28 9.37 7.44
N GLY A 57 14.80 9.55 6.21
CA GLY A 57 15.26 8.44 5.36
C GLY A 57 16.33 7.57 6.03
N ASP A 58 17.33 8.18 6.66
CA ASP A 58 18.41 7.46 7.34
C ASP A 58 17.91 6.74 8.61
N ALA A 59 16.97 7.35 9.34
CA ALA A 59 16.33 6.71 10.48
C ALA A 59 15.48 5.51 10.05
N ALA A 60 14.71 5.64 8.98
CA ALA A 60 13.94 4.54 8.40
C ALA A 60 14.87 3.42 7.92
N LEU A 61 15.97 3.73 7.23
CA LEU A 61 16.93 2.74 6.75
C LEU A 61 17.59 1.96 7.90
N ARG A 62 18.00 2.67 8.97
CA ARG A 62 18.52 2.02 10.18
C ARG A 62 17.48 1.11 10.81
N ALA A 63 16.24 1.59 10.99
CA ALA A 63 15.18 0.79 11.56
C ALA A 63 14.91 -0.49 10.75
N ILE A 64 14.92 -0.43 9.41
CA ILE A 64 14.80 -1.63 8.56
C ILE A 64 15.95 -2.60 8.86
N LYS A 65 17.20 -2.13 8.81
CA LYS A 65 18.39 -2.98 9.01
C LYS A 65 18.45 -3.60 10.41
N GLU A 66 18.26 -2.80 11.45
CA GLU A 66 18.30 -3.24 12.86
C GLU A 66 17.17 -4.25 13.17
N SER A 67 16.02 -4.09 12.51
CA SER A 67 14.89 -5.01 12.63
C SER A 67 15.08 -6.35 11.87
N GLY A 68 16.14 -6.49 11.08
CA GLY A 68 16.31 -7.60 10.12
C GLY A 68 15.31 -7.55 8.95
N GLY A 69 14.68 -6.39 8.76
CA GLY A 69 13.56 -6.12 7.87
C GLY A 69 13.90 -6.11 6.39
N PHE A 70 12.93 -5.67 5.59
CA PHE A 70 13.10 -5.55 4.14
C PHE A 70 12.32 -4.38 3.56
N ALA A 71 12.77 -3.84 2.44
CA ALA A 71 12.04 -2.82 1.70
C ALA A 71 11.35 -3.43 0.47
N ILE A 72 10.10 -3.04 0.19
CA ILE A 72 9.37 -3.46 -1.02
C ILE A 72 8.87 -2.23 -1.78
N SER A 73 9.04 -2.27 -3.09
CA SER A 73 8.53 -1.23 -3.98
C SER A 73 7.25 -1.70 -4.64
N VAL A 74 6.32 -0.78 -4.82
CA VAL A 74 5.01 -1.02 -5.43
C VAL A 74 4.82 -0.05 -6.61
N SER A 75 4.06 -0.45 -7.62
CA SER A 75 3.73 0.43 -8.75
C SER A 75 2.34 1.04 -8.58
N ASP A 76 2.06 2.14 -9.30
CA ASP A 76 0.76 2.80 -9.29
C ASP A 76 -0.36 1.86 -9.74
N GLU A 77 -0.10 0.99 -10.72
CA GLU A 77 -1.07 -0.01 -11.18
C GLU A 77 -1.45 -0.96 -10.06
N GLN A 78 -0.46 -1.42 -9.28
CA GLN A 78 -0.69 -2.30 -8.13
C GLN A 78 -1.43 -1.57 -7.01
N ILE A 79 -1.12 -0.29 -6.79
CA ILE A 79 -1.83 0.55 -5.83
C ILE A 79 -3.30 0.68 -6.22
N ILE A 80 -3.61 0.98 -7.49
CA ILE A 80 -4.98 1.11 -7.99
C ILE A 80 -5.75 -0.20 -7.79
N GLN A 81 -5.14 -1.34 -8.12
CA GLN A 81 -5.77 -2.66 -7.98
C GLN A 81 -6.03 -3.03 -6.51
N ALA A 82 -5.14 -2.63 -5.59
CA ALA A 82 -5.25 -2.93 -4.18
C ALA A 82 -6.37 -2.16 -3.46
N ILE A 83 -6.79 -0.99 -3.96
CA ILE A 83 -7.88 -0.19 -3.35
C ILE A 83 -9.18 -1.00 -3.18
N PRO A 84 -9.77 -1.54 -4.26
CA PRO A 84 -11.01 -2.31 -4.14
C PRO A 84 -10.76 -3.70 -3.57
N GLU A 85 -9.56 -4.24 -3.68
CA GLU A 85 -9.20 -5.53 -3.10
C GLU A 85 -9.24 -5.47 -1.57
N LEU A 86 -8.57 -4.49 -0.95
CA LEU A 86 -8.59 -4.28 0.49
C LEU A 86 -10.03 -4.13 1.03
N ALA A 87 -10.86 -3.38 0.30
CA ALA A 87 -12.27 -3.22 0.65
C ALA A 87 -13.05 -4.53 0.59
N ARG A 88 -12.80 -5.39 -0.40
CA ARG A 88 -13.47 -6.69 -0.54
C ARG A 88 -13.02 -7.71 0.50
N VAL A 89 -11.72 -7.82 0.74
CA VAL A 89 -11.16 -8.88 1.60
C VAL A 89 -11.19 -8.53 3.07
N ALA A 90 -11.11 -7.24 3.41
CA ALA A 90 -10.99 -6.78 4.80
C ALA A 90 -12.06 -5.76 5.22
N SER A 91 -12.97 -5.35 4.33
CA SER A 91 -13.94 -4.27 4.61
C SER A 91 -13.27 -2.96 5.05
N VAL A 92 -12.04 -2.70 4.57
CA VAL A 92 -11.27 -1.49 4.86
C VAL A 92 -11.11 -0.67 3.58
N PHE A 93 -11.52 0.60 3.62
CA PHE A 93 -11.36 1.52 2.50
C PHE A 93 -10.19 2.48 2.74
N GLY A 94 -9.07 2.23 2.06
CA GLY A 94 -7.85 3.04 2.13
C GLY A 94 -7.64 3.94 0.92
N GLU A 95 -6.90 5.04 1.12
CA GLU A 95 -6.38 5.88 0.04
C GLU A 95 -5.19 5.19 -0.67
N PRO A 96 -4.69 5.69 -1.82
CA PRO A 96 -3.58 5.06 -2.55
C PRO A 96 -2.35 4.72 -1.69
N ALA A 97 -1.84 5.65 -0.88
CA ALA A 97 -0.71 5.36 0.01
C ALA A 97 -1.07 4.35 1.11
N GLY A 98 -2.29 4.43 1.63
CA GLY A 98 -2.81 3.58 2.70
C GLY A 98 -2.93 2.11 2.30
N VAL A 99 -3.12 1.79 1.02
CA VAL A 99 -3.26 0.40 0.55
C VAL A 99 -1.95 -0.26 0.14
N THR A 100 -0.85 0.50 0.09
CA THR A 100 0.48 -0.03 -0.26
C THR A 100 0.96 -1.21 0.60
N PRO A 101 0.61 -1.32 1.90
CA PRO A 101 0.97 -2.50 2.70
C PRO A 101 0.39 -3.81 2.18
N LEU A 102 -0.83 -3.81 1.61
CA LEU A 102 -1.45 -5.02 1.09
C LEU A 102 -0.61 -5.60 -0.05
N VAL A 103 -0.26 -4.76 -1.04
CA VAL A 103 0.61 -5.12 -2.16
C VAL A 103 1.98 -5.60 -1.67
N ALA A 104 2.52 -4.97 -0.63
CA ALA A 104 3.81 -5.38 -0.07
C ALA A 104 3.74 -6.76 0.58
N LEU A 105 2.65 -7.09 1.27
CA LEU A 105 2.45 -8.41 1.88
C LEU A 105 2.32 -9.50 0.81
N GLU A 106 1.56 -9.26 -0.26
CA GLU A 106 1.46 -10.18 -1.40
C GLU A 106 2.82 -10.47 -2.03
N LYS A 107 3.64 -9.44 -2.22
CA LYS A 107 5.01 -9.58 -2.76
C LYS A 107 5.96 -10.29 -1.79
N ALA A 108 5.80 -10.05 -0.49
CA ALA A 108 6.65 -10.61 0.56
C ALA A 108 6.40 -12.11 0.81
N ASN A 109 5.25 -12.64 0.38
CA ASN A 109 4.92 -14.07 0.49
C ASN A 109 5.92 -14.99 -0.25
N ASN A 110 6.78 -14.42 -1.11
CA ASN A 110 7.91 -15.11 -1.74
C ASN A 110 9.13 -15.29 -0.80
N ASN A 111 8.97 -16.01 0.31
CA ASN A 111 10.00 -16.38 1.30
C ASN A 111 10.48 -15.28 2.28
N LYS A 112 9.83 -14.11 2.35
CA LYS A 112 10.17 -13.08 3.37
C LYS A 112 9.31 -13.15 4.63
N ILE A 113 8.16 -13.80 4.53
CA ILE A 113 7.19 -14.04 5.60
C ILE A 113 6.97 -15.55 5.69
N LYS A 114 7.03 -16.13 6.88
CA LYS A 114 6.71 -17.55 7.11
C LYS A 114 5.21 -17.73 7.36
N GLU A 115 4.73 -18.91 7.03
CA GLU A 115 3.36 -19.33 7.33
C GLU A 115 3.07 -19.22 8.84
N GLY A 116 1.87 -18.74 9.18
CA GLY A 116 1.43 -18.56 10.58
C GLY A 116 2.02 -17.34 11.30
N GLU A 117 2.79 -16.49 10.63
CA GLU A 117 3.30 -15.24 11.22
C GLU A 117 2.20 -14.21 11.45
N LYS A 118 2.27 -13.51 12.60
CA LYS A 118 1.36 -12.40 12.92
C LYS A 118 1.90 -11.08 12.38
N ILE A 119 1.11 -10.46 11.51
CA ILE A 119 1.47 -9.24 10.81
C ILE A 119 0.42 -8.16 11.09
N VAL A 120 0.89 -6.94 11.24
CA VAL A 120 0.14 -5.71 11.42
C VAL A 120 0.46 -4.81 10.24
N ALA A 121 -0.52 -4.53 9.41
CA ALA A 121 -0.36 -3.62 8.28
C ALA A 121 -0.96 -2.25 8.63
N LEU A 122 -0.16 -1.19 8.52
CA LEU A 122 -0.62 0.15 8.88
C LEU A 122 -1.32 0.83 7.70
N MET A 123 -2.65 0.96 7.79
CA MET A 123 -3.44 1.75 6.85
C MET A 123 -3.50 3.20 7.35
N THR A 124 -2.59 4.04 6.87
CA THR A 124 -2.39 5.39 7.44
C THR A 124 -3.38 6.44 6.91
N GLY A 125 -4.08 6.17 5.81
CA GLY A 125 -5.00 7.09 5.16
C GLY A 125 -6.33 6.45 4.79
N ASN A 126 -7.43 7.17 5.03
CA ASN A 126 -8.79 6.75 4.72
C ASN A 126 -9.14 7.05 3.26
N GLY A 127 -9.81 6.11 2.59
CA GLY A 127 -10.15 6.23 1.16
C GLY A 127 -11.05 7.42 0.79
N LEU A 128 -11.79 8.01 1.74
CA LEU A 128 -12.57 9.23 1.52
C LEU A 128 -11.70 10.46 1.19
N LYS A 129 -10.39 10.41 1.49
CA LYS A 129 -9.45 11.48 1.11
C LYS A 129 -9.19 11.55 -0.39
N ASP A 130 -9.28 10.42 -1.10
CA ASP A 130 -9.02 10.33 -2.54
C ASP A 130 -9.99 9.38 -3.24
N ILE A 131 -11.24 9.85 -3.33
CA ILE A 131 -12.31 9.15 -4.05
C ILE A 131 -11.97 9.04 -5.55
N ASN A 132 -11.23 9.99 -6.12
CA ASN A 132 -10.90 9.99 -7.54
C ASN A 132 -10.02 8.79 -7.92
N SER A 133 -9.02 8.45 -7.11
CA SER A 133 -8.21 7.25 -7.32
C SER A 133 -9.02 5.97 -7.13
N ALA A 134 -9.93 5.94 -6.16
CA ALA A 134 -10.86 4.82 -5.98
C ALA A 134 -11.80 4.64 -7.19
N MET A 135 -12.28 5.73 -7.79
CA MET A 135 -13.12 5.66 -9.00
C MET A 135 -12.37 5.16 -10.23
N LYS A 136 -11.03 5.25 -10.27
CA LYS A 136 -10.21 4.67 -11.36
C LYS A 136 -10.06 3.15 -11.23
N SER A 137 -10.25 2.58 -10.03
CA SER A 137 -10.06 1.15 -9.77
C SER A 137 -11.34 0.32 -9.89
N VAL A 138 -12.50 0.96 -10.05
CA VAL A 138 -13.80 0.30 -10.13
C VAL A 138 -14.59 0.70 -11.38
N GLY A 139 -15.46 -0.20 -11.85
CA GLY A 139 -16.38 0.08 -12.93
C GLY A 139 -17.46 1.10 -12.52
N ARG A 140 -18.14 1.67 -13.52
CA ARG A 140 -19.31 2.53 -13.27
C ARG A 140 -20.53 1.66 -12.91
N PRO A 141 -21.43 2.16 -12.04
CA PRO A 141 -22.72 1.52 -11.82
C PRO A 141 -23.48 1.33 -13.14
N LEU A 142 -24.17 0.21 -13.28
CA LEU A 142 -25.08 -0.03 -14.40
C LEU A 142 -26.27 0.94 -14.29
N LYS A 143 -26.52 1.70 -15.36
CA LYS A 143 -27.64 2.65 -15.42
C LYS A 143 -28.85 1.97 -16.06
N ILE A 144 -29.97 1.93 -15.33
CA ILE A 144 -31.26 1.41 -15.80
C ILE A 144 -32.36 2.46 -15.68
N ASN A 145 -33.47 2.23 -16.36
CA ASN A 145 -34.69 3.00 -16.13
C ASN A 145 -35.28 2.64 -14.76
N PRO A 146 -36.11 3.51 -14.15
CA PRO A 146 -36.80 3.21 -12.89
C PRO A 146 -37.91 2.17 -13.10
N ASN A 147 -37.53 0.93 -13.42
CA ASN A 147 -38.39 -0.18 -13.80
C ASN A 147 -37.90 -1.47 -13.13
N ILE A 148 -38.75 -2.10 -12.34
CA ILE A 148 -38.41 -3.32 -11.59
C ILE A 148 -38.02 -4.49 -12.50
N LYS A 149 -38.65 -4.62 -13.68
CA LYS A 149 -38.34 -5.69 -14.64
C LYS A 149 -36.95 -5.52 -15.27
N GLU A 150 -36.48 -4.29 -15.41
CA GLU A 150 -35.10 -4.04 -15.87
C GLU A 150 -34.09 -4.40 -14.77
N LEU A 151 -34.39 -4.07 -13.51
CA LEU A 151 -33.55 -4.44 -12.38
C LEU A 151 -33.44 -5.97 -12.23
N GLU A 152 -34.56 -6.69 -12.26
CA GLU A 152 -34.59 -8.16 -12.16
C GLU A 152 -33.72 -8.84 -13.20
N LYS A 153 -33.75 -8.36 -14.46
CA LYS A 153 -32.90 -8.89 -15.53
C LYS A 153 -31.40 -8.74 -15.27
N ILE A 154 -30.99 -7.69 -14.55
CA ILE A 154 -29.58 -7.45 -14.26
C ILE A 154 -29.16 -8.28 -13.04
N VAL A 155 -29.93 -8.24 -11.95
CA VAL A 155 -29.56 -8.91 -10.70
C VAL A 155 -29.52 -10.44 -10.86
N HIS A 156 -30.38 -11.02 -11.70
CA HIS A 156 -30.38 -12.47 -11.93
C HIS A 156 -29.31 -12.97 -12.90
N ASN A 157 -28.55 -12.08 -13.56
CA ASN A 157 -27.52 -12.41 -14.54
C ASN A 157 -26.09 -12.03 -14.08
N ILE A 158 -25.92 -11.64 -12.81
CA ILE A 158 -24.63 -11.34 -12.15
C ILE A 158 -24.39 -12.41 -11.09
#